data_AF-A0AAD6MY24-F1
#
_entry.id   AF-A0AAD6MY24-F1
#
_cell.length_a   1.000
_cell.length_b   1.000
_cell.length_c   1.000
_cell.angle_alpha   90.00
_cell.angle_beta   90.00
_cell.angle_gamma   90.00
#
_symmetry.space_group_name_H-M   'P 1'
#
loop_
_entity.id
_entity.type
_entity.pdbx_description
1 polymer ?
#
loop_
_entity_poly.entity_id
_entity_poly.type
_entity_poly.pdbx_seq_one_letter_code
_entity_poly.pdbx_strand_id
1 'polypeptide(L)'
;MSARPHAVQQFSQFRREYFKGTVYSSKCRSWYMAGKEQGDITALCPGSSFHAMKVFSNPHWEDFEYDYLNDNLMGWFGDGWTENERNDTINVDCLDDDQIDFPTPRMVESK
;
A
#
# COMPACT_ATOMS: atom_id res chain seq x y z
N MET A 1 3.67 -9.28 7.43
CA MET A 1 4.24 -7.98 7.03
C MET A 1 4.70 -7.24 8.26
N SER A 2 6.00 -6.99 8.36
CA SER A 2 6.62 -6.23 9.45
C SER A 2 7.66 -5.26 8.89
N ALA A 3 7.96 -4.20 9.64
CA ALA A 3 9.00 -3.25 9.25
C ALA A 3 10.39 -3.82 9.53
N ARG A 4 11.32 -3.71 8.58
CA ARG A 4 12.69 -4.19 8.77
C ARG A 4 13.37 -3.45 9.92
N PRO A 5 14.05 -4.14 10.84
CA PRO A 5 14.70 -3.47 11.98
C PRO A 5 15.69 -2.38 11.58
N HIS A 6 16.44 -2.59 10.49
CA HIS A 6 17.41 -1.61 10.00
C HIS A 6 16.74 -0.31 9.52
N ALA A 7 15.60 -0.41 8.83
CA ALA A 7 14.86 0.75 8.33
C ALA A 7 14.30 1.58 9.48
N VAL A 8 13.77 0.91 10.52
CA VAL A 8 13.29 1.58 11.75
C VAL A 8 14.43 2.33 12.45
N GLN A 9 15.63 1.74 12.53
CA GLN A 9 16.80 2.38 13.12
C GLN A 9 17.27 3.59 12.31
N GLN A 10 17.37 3.46 10.99
CA GLN A 10 17.75 4.54 10.08
C GLN A 10 16.78 5.71 10.16
N PHE A 11 15.47 5.44 10.14
CA PHE A 11 14.46 6.47 10.27
C PHE A 11 14.51 7.17 11.65
N SER A 12 14.76 6.41 12.71
CA SER A 12 14.93 6.97 14.06
C SER A 12 16.14 7.90 14.15
N GLN A 13 17.25 7.54 13.50
CA GLN A 13 18.45 8.35 13.42
C GLN A 13 18.21 9.63 12.60
N PHE A 14 17.59 9.49 11.42
CA PHE A 14 17.22 10.62 10.56
C PHE A 14 16.35 11.63 11.30
N ARG A 15 15.30 11.15 11.98
CA ARG A 15 14.41 11.97 12.79
C ARG A 15 15.16 12.72 13.88
N ARG A 16 16.06 12.05 14.61
CA ARG A 16 16.86 12.67 15.67
C ARG A 16 17.70 13.80 15.10
N GLU A 17 18.35 13.60 13.95
CA GLU A 17 19.17 14.64 13.32
C GLU A 17 18.33 15.81 12.81
N TYR A 18 17.21 15.53 12.13
CA TYR A 18 16.31 16.53 11.57
C TYR A 18 15.85 17.53 12.63
N PHE A 19 15.47 17.05 13.81
CA PHE A 19 14.91 17.91 14.85
C PHE A 19 15.95 18.71 15.64
N LYS A 20 17.25 18.38 15.60
CA LYS A 20 18.29 19.11 16.35
C LYS A 20 18.26 20.62 16.08
N GLY A 21 18.02 21.02 14.83
CA GLY A 21 17.98 22.41 14.39
C GLY A 21 16.61 23.10 14.48
N THR A 22 15.60 22.45 15.05
CA THR A 22 14.22 22.97 15.08
C THR A 22 13.86 23.54 16.45
N VAL A 23 12.85 24.42 16.51
CA VAL A 23 12.33 24.94 17.79
C VAL A 23 11.86 23.81 18.73
N TYR A 24 11.49 22.67 18.17
CA TYR A 24 11.00 21.53 18.94
C TYR A 24 12.08 20.83 19.77
N SER A 25 13.38 21.03 19.50
CA SER A 25 14.47 20.48 20.32
C SER A 25 14.87 21.37 21.50
N SER A 26 14.21 22.52 21.67
CA SER A 26 14.47 23.44 22.78
C SER A 26 14.25 22.77 24.13
N LYS A 27 14.97 23.22 25.17
CA LYS A 27 14.83 22.74 26.55
C LYS A 27 13.46 23.12 27.11
N CYS A 28 12.45 22.32 26.81
CA CYS A 28 11.09 22.49 27.26
C CYS A 28 10.45 21.13 27.46
N ARG A 29 9.75 20.98 28.59
CA ARG A 29 8.96 19.78 28.86
C ARG A 29 7.73 19.76 27.97
N SER A 30 7.71 18.85 27.00
CA SER A 30 6.60 18.74 26.05
C SER A 30 6.13 17.30 25.88
N TRP A 31 4.88 17.13 25.45
CA TRP A 31 4.36 15.82 25.06
C TRP A 31 5.13 15.23 23.87
N TYR A 32 5.68 16.07 23.00
CA TYR A 32 6.50 15.64 21.86
C TYR A 32 7.77 14.89 22.27
N MET A 33 8.30 15.16 23.47
CA MET A 33 9.44 14.46 24.07
C MET A 33 9.01 13.42 25.12
N ALA A 34 7.79 12.91 25.03
CA ALA A 34 7.20 12.00 26.03
C ALA A 34 7.23 12.56 27.47
N GLY A 35 7.07 13.89 27.61
CA GLY A 35 7.03 14.56 28.92
C GLY A 35 8.41 14.76 29.57
N LYS A 36 9.50 14.52 28.85
CA LYS A 36 10.88 14.84 29.28
C LYS A 36 11.23 16.29 28.93
N GLU A 37 12.11 16.90 29.70
CA GLU A 37 12.64 18.25 29.43
C GLU A 37 13.70 18.25 28.33
N GLN A 38 14.42 17.13 28.20
CA GLN A 38 15.39 16.89 27.15
C GLN A 38 15.27 15.43 26.72
N GLY A 39 14.94 15.20 25.45
CA GLY A 39 14.72 13.87 24.90
C GLY A 39 14.50 13.91 23.40
N ASP A 40 14.44 12.73 22.78
CA ASP A 40 14.10 12.63 21.38
C ASP A 40 12.65 13.00 21.14
N ILE A 41 12.41 13.68 20.02
CA ILE A 41 11.06 13.99 19.56
C ILE A 41 10.47 12.71 18.98
N THR A 42 9.45 12.16 19.64
CA THR A 42 8.85 10.88 19.24
C THR A 42 7.54 11.04 18.51
N ALA A 43 6.79 12.10 18.78
CA ALA A 43 5.41 12.23 18.33
C ALA A 43 5.22 13.05 17.04
N LEU A 44 6.28 13.64 16.49
CA LEU A 44 6.23 14.43 15.26
C LEU A 44 6.93 13.70 14.10
N CYS A 45 6.30 13.74 12.92
CA CYS A 45 6.96 13.40 11.68
C CYS A 45 7.94 14.51 11.28
N PRO A 46 9.13 14.17 10.75
CA PRO A 46 10.03 15.18 10.19
C PRO A 46 9.35 15.82 8.96
N GLY A 47 9.44 17.15 8.85
CA GLY A 47 8.84 17.91 7.76
C GLY A 47 7.45 18.50 8.07
N SER A 48 6.71 18.82 7.02
CA SER A 48 5.35 19.35 7.10
C SER A 48 4.30 18.23 7.14
N SER A 49 3.08 18.53 7.57
CA SER A 49 1.96 17.56 7.54
C SER A 49 1.67 17.04 6.13
N PHE A 50 1.79 17.88 5.10
CA PHE A 50 1.63 17.44 3.70
C PHE A 50 2.72 16.46 3.26
N HIS A 51 3.97 16.66 3.71
CA HIS A 51 5.03 15.71 3.47
C HIS A 51 4.71 14.35 4.10
N ALA A 52 4.28 14.34 5.37
CA ALA A 52 3.89 13.12 6.06
C ALA A 52 2.73 12.41 5.35
N MET A 53 1.69 13.15 4.93
CA MET A 53 0.58 12.57 4.15
C MET A 53 1.08 11.89 2.88
N LYS A 54 1.96 12.53 2.11
CA LYS A 54 2.45 11.96 0.86
C LYS A 54 3.28 10.70 1.07
N VAL A 55 4.13 10.68 2.11
CA VAL A 55 4.92 9.51 2.53
C VAL A 55 4.01 8.36 2.95
N PHE A 56 2.98 8.62 3.75
CA PHE A 56 2.04 7.58 4.17
C PHE A 56 1.14 7.07 3.05
N SER A 57 0.84 7.89 2.04
CA SER A 57 0.11 7.43 0.85
C SER A 57 0.95 6.58 -0.10
N ASN A 58 2.28 6.70 -0.06
CA ASN A 58 3.19 5.97 -0.94
C ASN A 58 4.38 5.46 -0.12
N PRO A 59 4.17 4.46 0.75
CA PRO A 59 5.25 3.92 1.57
C PRO A 59 6.31 3.28 0.66
N HIS A 60 7.57 3.38 1.09
CA HIS A 60 8.68 2.68 0.45
C HIS A 60 8.61 1.21 0.88
N TRP A 61 8.08 0.38 0.00
CA TRP A 61 7.71 -1.01 0.30
C TRP A 61 8.93 -1.91 0.56
N GLU A 62 10.09 -1.52 0.09
CA GLU A 62 11.38 -2.17 0.25
C GLU A 62 11.87 -2.17 1.71
N ASP A 63 11.37 -1.24 2.53
CA ASP A 63 11.65 -1.16 3.97
C ASP A 63 10.84 -2.17 4.80
N PHE A 64 9.93 -2.90 4.17
CA PHE A 64 9.10 -3.91 4.81
C PHE A 64 9.54 -5.32 4.41
N GLU A 65 9.31 -6.26 5.32
CA GLU A 65 9.34 -7.68 5.05
C GLU A 65 7.91 -8.17 4.90
N TYR A 66 7.63 -8.79 3.76
CA TYR A 66 6.34 -9.40 3.46
C TYR A 66 6.40 -10.87 3.83
N ASP A 67 5.41 -11.28 4.63
CA ASP A 67 5.18 -12.68 4.94
C ASP A 67 3.91 -13.09 4.21
N TYR A 68 3.93 -14.27 3.62
CA TYR A 68 2.74 -14.85 3.02
C TYR A 68 1.76 -15.24 4.12
N LEU A 69 0.47 -14.99 3.90
CA LEU A 69 -0.60 -15.40 4.82
C LEU A 69 -0.83 -16.92 4.79
N ASN A 70 -0.36 -17.58 3.73
CA ASN A 70 -0.54 -18.99 3.43
C ASN A 70 0.71 -19.53 2.71
N ASP A 71 0.82 -20.86 2.59
CA ASP A 71 1.97 -21.52 1.93
C ASP A 71 1.98 -21.33 0.39
N ASN A 72 1.03 -20.58 -0.16
CA ASN A 72 0.95 -20.30 -1.60
C ASN A 72 1.59 -18.94 -1.92
N LEU A 73 2.83 -18.97 -2.43
CA LEU A 73 3.57 -17.77 -2.84
C LEU A 73 2.85 -16.95 -3.92
N MET A 74 2.05 -17.60 -4.76
CA MET A 74 1.30 -16.94 -5.83
C MET A 74 -0.16 -16.66 -5.43
N GLY A 75 -0.52 -16.82 -4.15
CA GLY A 75 -1.89 -16.60 -3.68
C GLY A 75 -2.39 -15.18 -3.92
N TRP A 76 -1.50 -14.19 -3.98
CA TRP A 76 -1.84 -12.80 -4.29
C TRP A 76 -2.31 -12.60 -5.75
N PHE A 77 -1.96 -13.52 -6.66
CA PHE A 77 -2.36 -13.46 -8.06
C PHE A 77 -3.83 -13.85 -8.27
N GLY A 78 -4.44 -14.52 -7.28
CA GLY A 78 -5.85 -14.94 -7.36
C GLY A 78 -6.08 -16.02 -8.42
N ASP A 79 -7.27 -15.99 -9.02
CA ASP A 79 -7.73 -16.91 -10.07
C ASP A 79 -7.51 -16.36 -11.49
N GLY A 80 -6.85 -15.21 -11.62
CA GLY A 80 -6.53 -14.57 -12.90
C GLY A 80 -7.68 -13.78 -13.52
N TRP A 81 -8.82 -13.64 -12.83
CA TRP A 81 -9.95 -12.82 -13.28
C TRP A 81 -10.04 -11.55 -12.45
N THR A 82 -10.37 -10.44 -13.10
CA THR A 82 -10.74 -9.19 -12.43
C THR A 82 -12.22 -9.21 -12.02
N GLU A 83 -12.57 -8.44 -10.99
CA GLU A 83 -13.96 -8.34 -10.53
C GLU A 83 -14.92 -7.86 -11.63
N ASN A 84 -14.47 -7.02 -12.56
CA ASN A 84 -15.34 -6.54 -13.62
C ASN A 84 -15.62 -7.62 -14.68
N GLU A 85 -14.63 -8.49 -14.96
CA GLU A 85 -14.80 -9.64 -15.86
C GLU A 85 -15.73 -10.67 -15.23
N ARG A 86 -15.62 -10.89 -13.92
CA ARG A 86 -16.47 -11.85 -13.22
C ARG A 86 -17.94 -11.40 -13.14
N ASN A 87 -18.16 -10.09 -13.07
CA ASN A 87 -19.48 -9.50 -12.87
C ASN A 87 -20.07 -8.89 -14.16
N ASP A 88 -19.51 -9.19 -15.33
CA ASP A 88 -19.91 -8.67 -16.65
C ASP A 88 -20.17 -7.15 -16.65
N THR A 89 -19.39 -6.39 -15.86
CA THR A 89 -19.63 -4.95 -15.66
C THR A 89 -19.03 -4.13 -16.80
N ILE A 90 -17.99 -4.67 -17.45
CA ILE A 90 -17.44 -4.17 -18.70
C ILE A 90 -17.32 -5.34 -19.67
N ASN A 91 -17.53 -5.10 -20.96
CA ASN A 91 -17.21 -6.08 -21.98
C ASN A 91 -15.68 -6.16 -22.08
N VAL A 92 -15.13 -7.32 -21.69
CA VAL A 92 -13.72 -7.68 -21.80
C VAL A 92 -13.46 -8.71 -22.89
N ASP A 93 -14.50 -9.14 -23.58
CA ASP A 93 -14.40 -10.18 -24.58
C ASP A 93 -13.54 -9.67 -25.75
N CYS A 94 -12.58 -10.49 -26.14
CA CYS A 94 -11.70 -10.17 -27.27
C CYS A 94 -12.40 -10.33 -28.63
N LEU A 95 -13.63 -10.83 -28.61
CA LEU A 95 -14.46 -11.02 -29.78
C LEU A 95 -15.62 -10.04 -29.72
N ASP A 96 -15.84 -9.33 -30.82
CA ASP A 96 -17.01 -8.49 -31.01
C ASP A 96 -18.17 -9.39 -31.45
N ASP A 97 -19.16 -9.58 -30.58
CA ASP A 97 -20.33 -10.43 -30.84
C ASP A 97 -21.07 -10.03 -32.13
N ASP A 98 -21.02 -8.76 -32.52
CA ASP A 98 -21.62 -8.28 -33.78
C ASP A 98 -20.84 -8.71 -35.03
N GLN A 99 -19.61 -9.18 -34.86
CA GLN A 99 -18.72 -9.68 -35.92
C GLN A 99 -18.54 -11.20 -35.90
N ILE A 100 -19.13 -11.91 -34.93
CA ILE A 100 -19.07 -13.37 -34.84
C ILE A 100 -20.24 -13.97 -35.63
N ASP A 101 -19.92 -14.70 -36.70
CA ASP A 101 -20.91 -15.44 -37.48
C ASP A 101 -21.28 -16.75 -36.75
N PHE A 102 -22.34 -16.71 -35.94
CA PHE A 102 -22.82 -17.89 -35.23
C PHE A 102 -23.55 -18.83 -36.20
N PRO A 103 -23.25 -20.15 -36.19
CA PRO A 103 -23.95 -21.09 -37.05
C PRO A 103 -25.45 -21.11 -36.70
N THR A 104 -26.31 -20.98 -37.72
CA THR A 104 -27.76 -21.07 -37.53
C THR A 104 -28.13 -22.39 -36.83
N PRO A 105 -28.96 -22.36 -35.77
CA PRO A 105 -29.39 -23.56 -35.09
C PRO A 105 -30.00 -24.54 -36.09
N ARG A 106 -29.53 -25.79 -36.11
CA ARG A 106 -30.21 -26.83 -36.89
C ARG A 106 -31.60 -27.02 -36.28
N MET A 107 -32.63 -26.69 -37.06
CA MET A 107 -34.01 -27.06 -36.76
C MET A 107 -34.05 -28.59 -36.68
N VAL A 108 -34.05 -29.13 -35.46
CA VAL A 108 -34.30 -30.55 -35.24
C VAL A 108 -35.80 -30.72 -35.41
N GLU A 109 -36.23 -31.22 -36.56
CA GLU A 109 -37.62 -31.61 -36.76
C GLU A 109 -37.98 -32.67 -35.70
N SER A 110 -38.87 -32.30 -34.78
CA SER A 110 -39.43 -33.24 -33.82
C SER A 110 -40.30 -34.24 -34.60
N LYS A 111 -39.90 -35.50 -34.54
CA LYS A 111 -40.64 -36.63 -35.12
C LYS A 111 -41.83 -37.02 -34.26
#